data_AF-R6M9K2-F1
#
_entry.id   AF-R6M9K2-F1
#
_cell.length_a   1.000
_cell.length_b   1.000
_cell.length_c   1.000
_cell.angle_alpha   90.00
_cell.angle_beta   90.00
_cell.angle_gamma   90.00
#
_symmetry.space_group_name_H-M   'P 1'
#
loop_
_entity.id
_entity.type
_entity.pdbx_description
1 polymer ?
#
loop_
_entity_poly.entity_id
_entity_poly.type
_entity_poly.pdbx_seq_one_letter_code
_entity_poly.pdbx_strand_id
1 'polypeptide(L)'
;MKRRVTTGIFAAVFMTGCFIIAHPQKTQAAQAVAISSADDFLKIEDNPSGSYYLTKDITVPANTSLFTKWDKQFKGTLDGKGHKIKGYTYSAGVYTDYASLFVYAKNATFKNLTLSNVNISLKKSGKASALAAYPTKCTFSNITVSGKITVSGTTSSASGVVALANGKCTFTKCVNKADITVNAYDTTNSEDADSVDDQGGDANGIAGLAYDSTAMKCSNSGKITINGDLRWASEKISAIGLFGSIKGITGSKNTGTITAKNVSKGDYASGGVLAVGIAGEVYGAGKKMVSCYNTGKISASNNSNDVGTVAAGIVNTASKTDTRIMRCYNTGAVQISGVAGGKTGIESGAGGIGGLNVASITESYNTGKIAANVKTGGVKVGGIAADICNVRNCYNTGSVSTKTNAVSYIGGIAGWQEAYARGREKEAAACNYNIGTVKGGKKVVKGAIIGRYEVAGISGKAAVYDNYYKSGKAYGEAGISWKPYLAKAVKVSSIKTKSCPKLSSKYWVYSSKHKRLVLKNNKEK
;
A
#
# COMPACT_ATOMS: atom_id res chain seq x y z
N MET A 1 75.42 62.63 2.24
CA MET A 1 75.08 61.87 3.46
C MET A 1 74.98 60.38 3.12
N LYS A 2 75.63 59.53 3.92
CA LYS A 2 75.70 58.06 3.84
C LYS A 2 74.27 57.46 3.85
N ARG A 3 73.91 56.39 3.11
CA ARG A 3 74.37 54.99 3.24
C ARG A 3 74.03 54.15 1.98
N ARG A 4 74.87 53.13 1.80
CA ARG A 4 74.94 52.10 0.75
C ARG A 4 73.95 50.93 0.95
N VAL A 5 73.54 50.33 -0.19
CA VAL A 5 73.37 48.86 -0.49
C VAL A 5 72.20 48.17 0.26
N THR A 6 71.30 47.38 -0.35
CA THR A 6 71.54 46.04 -0.95
C THR A 6 70.39 45.59 -1.87
N THR A 7 70.76 44.88 -2.93
CA THR A 7 69.95 44.01 -3.81
C THR A 7 69.12 42.96 -3.07
N GLY A 8 67.86 42.79 -3.47
CA GLY A 8 66.97 41.70 -3.06
C GLY A 8 66.42 40.96 -4.28
N ILE A 9 66.75 39.67 -4.37
CA ILE A 9 66.38 38.71 -5.41
C ILE A 9 64.93 38.26 -5.21
N PHE A 10 64.07 38.40 -6.23
CA PHE A 10 62.76 37.73 -6.28
C PHE A 10 62.91 36.36 -6.95
N ALA A 11 62.87 35.29 -6.15
CA ALA A 11 62.83 33.91 -6.65
C ALA A 11 61.37 33.53 -6.98
N ALA A 12 61.07 33.31 -8.26
CA ALA A 12 59.84 32.69 -8.72
C ALA A 12 59.98 31.16 -8.62
N VAL A 13 59.19 30.53 -7.74
CA VAL A 13 59.09 29.07 -7.64
C VAL A 13 58.11 28.58 -8.70
N PHE A 14 58.61 27.96 -9.76
CA PHE A 14 57.81 27.17 -10.70
C PHE A 14 57.49 25.81 -10.04
N MET A 15 56.24 25.62 -9.61
CA MET A 15 55.75 24.28 -9.26
C MET A 15 55.42 23.52 -10.54
N THR A 16 56.25 22.53 -10.86
CA THR A 16 56.04 21.56 -11.93
C THR A 16 54.88 20.62 -11.55
N GLY A 17 53.68 20.89 -12.03
CA GLY A 17 52.53 20.00 -11.89
C GLY A 17 52.71 18.76 -12.78
N CYS A 18 52.96 17.61 -12.16
CA CYS A 18 52.80 16.31 -12.81
C CYS A 18 51.31 16.07 -13.11
N PHE A 19 50.92 16.21 -14.38
CA PHE A 19 49.63 15.74 -14.87
C PHE A 19 49.62 14.21 -14.87
N ILE A 20 49.05 13.60 -13.83
CA ILE A 20 48.62 12.20 -13.90
C ILE A 20 47.39 12.16 -14.79
N ILE A 21 47.59 11.75 -16.04
CA ILE A 21 46.50 11.43 -16.97
C ILE A 21 45.82 10.17 -16.43
N ALA A 22 44.72 10.36 -15.69
CA ALA A 22 43.81 9.28 -15.33
C ALA A 22 43.17 8.76 -16.62
N HIS A 23 43.69 7.64 -17.12
CA HIS A 23 43.02 6.90 -18.18
C HIS A 23 41.64 6.45 -17.64
N PRO A 24 40.54 6.71 -18.35
CA PRO A 24 39.27 6.08 -18.02
C PRO A 24 39.45 4.57 -18.20
N GLN A 25 39.48 3.83 -17.09
CA GLN A 25 39.35 2.37 -17.15
C GLN A 25 38.02 2.07 -17.83
N LYS A 26 38.08 1.60 -19.09
CA LYS A 26 36.96 0.92 -19.73
C LYS A 26 36.58 -0.23 -18.82
N THR A 27 35.46 -0.08 -18.12
CA THR A 27 34.84 -1.16 -17.37
C THR A 27 34.39 -2.17 -18.42
N GLN A 28 35.18 -3.23 -18.62
CA GLN A 28 34.78 -4.34 -19.46
C GLN A 28 33.47 -4.88 -18.88
N ALA A 29 32.37 -4.79 -19.64
CA ALA A 29 31.11 -5.37 -19.22
C ALA A 29 31.36 -6.85 -18.93
N ALA A 30 31.11 -7.28 -17.69
CA ALA A 30 31.31 -8.68 -17.31
C ALA A 30 30.55 -9.57 -18.30
N GLN A 31 31.25 -10.53 -18.92
CA GLN A 31 30.66 -11.44 -19.88
C GLN A 31 29.49 -12.17 -19.20
N ALA A 32 28.32 -12.14 -19.84
CA ALA A 32 27.13 -12.73 -19.25
C ALA A 32 27.26 -14.26 -19.18
N VAL A 33 27.01 -14.82 -18.01
CA VAL A 33 27.12 -16.25 -17.70
C VAL A 33 25.77 -16.93 -17.94
N ALA A 34 25.79 -17.98 -18.76
CA ALA A 34 24.61 -18.80 -19.05
C ALA A 34 24.28 -19.71 -17.86
N ILE A 35 23.00 -19.81 -17.53
CA ILE A 35 22.45 -20.73 -16.54
C ILE A 35 21.55 -21.72 -17.27
N SER A 36 21.92 -23.00 -17.24
CA SER A 36 21.20 -24.08 -17.91
C SER A 36 20.76 -25.19 -16.96
N SER A 37 21.25 -25.18 -15.72
CA SER A 37 20.98 -26.22 -14.73
C SER A 37 20.85 -25.64 -13.32
N ALA A 38 20.45 -26.50 -12.37
CA ALA A 38 20.50 -26.18 -10.95
C ALA A 38 21.93 -25.85 -10.49
N ASP A 39 22.92 -26.63 -10.93
CA ASP A 39 24.33 -26.45 -10.55
C ASP A 39 24.88 -25.12 -11.06
N ASP A 40 24.53 -24.73 -12.30
CA ASP A 40 24.89 -23.41 -12.83
C ASP A 40 24.29 -22.30 -11.96
N PHE A 41 23.03 -22.47 -11.52
CA PHE A 41 22.34 -21.50 -10.69
C PHE A 41 23.00 -21.34 -9.30
N LEU A 42 23.48 -22.43 -8.70
CA LEU A 42 24.18 -22.38 -7.41
C LEU A 42 25.53 -21.64 -7.51
N LYS A 43 26.24 -21.75 -8.64
CA LYS A 43 27.51 -21.05 -8.90
C LYS A 43 27.40 -19.52 -8.98
N ILE A 44 26.18 -18.97 -8.95
CA ILE A 44 25.97 -17.52 -8.82
C ILE A 44 26.65 -16.97 -7.55
N GLU A 45 26.74 -17.78 -6.48
CA GLU A 45 27.46 -17.45 -5.24
C GLU A 45 28.95 -17.13 -5.43
N ASP A 46 29.59 -17.69 -6.46
CA ASP A 46 31.03 -17.56 -6.66
C ASP A 46 31.42 -16.17 -7.20
N ASN A 47 30.48 -15.50 -7.87
CA ASN A 47 30.67 -14.13 -8.37
C ASN A 47 29.43 -13.26 -8.12
N PRO A 48 29.28 -12.70 -6.91
CA PRO A 48 28.09 -11.92 -6.53
C PRO A 48 27.78 -10.72 -7.43
N SER A 49 28.77 -10.22 -8.18
CA SER A 49 28.64 -9.08 -9.10
C SER A 49 28.43 -9.49 -10.56
N GLY A 50 28.35 -10.79 -10.84
CA GLY A 50 28.23 -11.35 -12.18
C GLY A 50 26.91 -10.98 -12.89
N SER A 51 26.90 -11.11 -14.21
CA SER A 51 25.69 -10.99 -15.01
C SER A 51 25.26 -12.37 -15.48
N TYR A 52 24.08 -12.82 -15.10
CA TYR A 52 23.58 -14.18 -15.32
C TYR A 52 22.30 -14.17 -16.14
N TYR A 53 22.10 -15.19 -16.96
CA TYR A 53 20.84 -15.37 -17.69
C TYR A 53 20.43 -16.83 -17.84
N LEU A 54 19.13 -17.10 -17.77
CA LEU A 54 18.59 -18.43 -18.05
C LEU A 54 18.63 -18.71 -19.57
N THR A 55 18.98 -19.95 -19.93
CA THR A 55 18.96 -20.46 -21.32
C THR A 55 17.80 -21.40 -21.61
N LYS A 56 17.17 -21.92 -20.55
CA LYS A 56 15.98 -22.77 -20.58
C LYS A 56 15.25 -22.65 -19.24
N ASP A 57 14.06 -23.21 -19.18
CA ASP A 57 13.38 -23.39 -17.89
C ASP A 57 14.20 -24.33 -17.00
N ILE A 58 14.39 -23.97 -15.74
CA ILE A 58 15.16 -24.76 -14.77
C ILE A 58 14.32 -25.05 -13.52
N THR A 59 14.72 -26.07 -12.77
CA THR A 59 14.35 -26.26 -11.37
C THR A 59 15.55 -25.90 -10.49
N VAL A 60 15.31 -25.64 -9.22
CA VAL A 60 16.36 -25.48 -8.20
C VAL A 60 16.13 -26.51 -7.09
N PRO A 61 17.18 -26.92 -6.36
CA PRO A 61 17.03 -27.82 -5.22
C PRO A 61 16.06 -27.28 -4.17
N ALA A 62 15.39 -28.18 -3.44
CA ALA A 62 14.56 -27.78 -2.31
C ALA A 62 15.39 -27.00 -1.29
N ASN A 63 14.76 -26.01 -0.64
CA ASN A 63 15.38 -25.13 0.35
C ASN A 63 16.57 -24.29 -0.17
N THR A 64 16.71 -24.13 -1.49
CA THR A 64 17.72 -23.21 -2.06
C THR A 64 17.50 -21.79 -1.53
N SER A 65 18.54 -21.24 -0.91
CA SER A 65 18.65 -19.85 -0.48
C SER A 65 20.09 -19.38 -0.72
N LEU A 66 20.28 -18.47 -1.68
CA LEU A 66 21.57 -17.87 -1.99
C LEU A 66 21.74 -16.55 -1.23
N PHE A 67 22.99 -16.14 -1.03
CA PHE A 67 23.43 -14.89 -0.41
C PHE A 67 22.85 -14.71 1.00
N THR A 68 23.00 -15.73 1.84
CA THR A 68 22.45 -15.80 3.21
C THR A 68 23.20 -14.94 4.23
N LYS A 69 24.37 -14.39 3.87
CA LYS A 69 25.18 -13.53 4.74
C LYS A 69 25.09 -12.07 4.31
N TRP A 70 25.03 -11.17 5.30
CA TRP A 70 24.85 -9.73 5.06
C TRP A 70 26.05 -9.07 4.33
N ASP A 71 27.26 -9.62 4.51
CA ASP A 71 28.53 -9.15 3.93
C ASP A 71 28.75 -9.68 2.51
N LYS A 72 28.15 -10.82 2.17
CA LYS A 72 28.17 -11.45 0.83
C LYS A 72 26.81 -11.32 0.14
N GLN A 73 26.56 -10.15 -0.44
CA GLN A 73 25.28 -9.82 -1.08
C GLN A 73 25.35 -9.97 -2.60
N PHE A 74 24.24 -10.38 -3.23
CA PHE A 74 24.13 -10.31 -4.69
C PHE A 74 24.09 -8.86 -5.16
N LYS A 75 24.97 -8.50 -6.09
CA LYS A 75 25.11 -7.16 -6.69
C LYS A 75 24.94 -7.18 -8.21
N GLY A 76 24.84 -8.37 -8.78
CA GLY A 76 24.82 -8.63 -10.19
C GLY A 76 23.46 -8.47 -10.86
N THR A 77 23.33 -9.11 -12.02
CA THR A 77 22.07 -9.19 -12.78
C THR A 77 21.64 -10.63 -12.93
N LEU A 78 20.35 -10.93 -12.72
CA LEU A 78 19.72 -12.18 -13.13
C LEU A 78 18.61 -11.88 -14.14
N ASP A 79 18.81 -12.29 -15.39
CA ASP A 79 17.84 -12.16 -16.48
C ASP A 79 17.21 -13.51 -16.81
N GLY A 80 15.92 -13.67 -16.58
CA GLY A 80 15.23 -14.90 -16.96
C GLY A 80 15.11 -15.10 -18.47
N LYS A 81 15.29 -14.05 -19.29
CA LYS A 81 15.11 -14.08 -20.76
C LYS A 81 13.81 -14.78 -21.22
N GLY A 82 12.77 -14.76 -20.39
CA GLY A 82 11.48 -15.40 -20.67
C GLY A 82 11.36 -16.84 -20.16
N HIS A 83 12.44 -17.43 -19.63
CA HIS A 83 12.43 -18.75 -19.00
C HIS A 83 11.96 -18.71 -17.54
N LYS A 84 11.59 -19.88 -17.04
CA LYS A 84 10.99 -20.08 -15.72
C LYS A 84 11.94 -20.80 -14.76
N ILE A 85 11.86 -20.43 -13.48
CA ILE A 85 12.29 -21.27 -12.37
C ILE A 85 11.05 -22.01 -11.86
N LYS A 86 11.03 -23.33 -12.00
CA LYS A 86 9.86 -24.20 -11.73
C LYS A 86 10.00 -24.92 -10.40
N GLY A 87 8.89 -25.01 -9.67
CA GLY A 87 8.75 -25.91 -8.52
C GLY A 87 9.65 -25.55 -7.34
N TYR A 88 10.01 -24.27 -7.16
CA TYR A 88 10.82 -23.86 -6.02
C TYR A 88 10.08 -24.15 -4.72
N THR A 89 10.62 -25.07 -3.91
CA THR A 89 10.07 -25.43 -2.61
C THR A 89 11.00 -25.01 -1.48
N TYR A 90 10.43 -24.46 -0.40
CA TYR A 90 11.15 -24.23 0.85
C TYR A 90 10.27 -24.63 2.04
N SER A 91 10.74 -25.52 2.89
CA SER A 91 9.99 -25.99 4.06
C SER A 91 10.87 -26.02 5.30
N ALA A 92 10.43 -25.36 6.36
CA ALA A 92 11.11 -25.38 7.65
C ALA A 92 10.13 -25.59 8.81
N GLY A 93 10.52 -26.49 9.73
CA GLY A 93 9.83 -26.77 10.98
C GLY A 93 10.39 -26.02 12.20
N VAL A 94 11.31 -25.08 11.97
CA VAL A 94 12.07 -24.31 12.97
C VAL A 94 12.09 -22.83 12.58
N TYR A 95 12.48 -21.96 13.50
CA TYR A 95 12.67 -20.54 13.21
C TYR A 95 13.58 -20.32 12.00
N THR A 96 13.12 -19.47 11.07
CA THR A 96 13.82 -19.18 9.81
C THR A 96 13.77 -17.68 9.53
N ASP A 97 14.87 -16.96 9.71
CA ASP A 97 14.92 -15.52 9.43
C ASP A 97 14.37 -15.19 8.04
N TYR A 98 14.85 -15.90 7.01
CA TYR A 98 14.51 -15.66 5.61
C TYR A 98 14.43 -16.95 4.78
N ALA A 99 13.32 -17.13 4.07
CA ALA A 99 13.13 -18.13 3.03
C ALA A 99 12.90 -17.45 1.68
N SER A 100 13.92 -17.40 0.82
CA SER A 100 13.89 -16.78 -0.52
C SER A 100 15.08 -17.25 -1.36
N LEU A 101 14.93 -17.30 -2.70
CA LEU A 101 16.05 -17.67 -3.58
C LEU A 101 17.29 -16.80 -3.39
N PHE A 102 17.11 -15.50 -3.15
CA PHE A 102 18.17 -14.56 -2.79
C PHE A 102 17.84 -13.94 -1.44
N VAL A 103 18.67 -14.13 -0.42
CA VAL A 103 18.40 -13.50 0.88
C VAL A 103 18.83 -12.04 0.84
N TYR A 104 20.12 -11.75 0.69
CA TYR A 104 20.62 -10.37 0.61
C TYR A 104 21.01 -9.96 -0.81
N ALA A 105 20.50 -8.80 -1.25
CA ALA A 105 20.85 -8.21 -2.53
C ALA A 105 21.03 -6.69 -2.42
N LYS A 106 22.00 -6.11 -3.15
CA LYS A 106 22.30 -4.68 -3.12
C LYS A 106 22.70 -4.17 -4.48
N ASN A 107 22.00 -3.13 -4.96
CA ASN A 107 22.19 -2.59 -6.32
C ASN A 107 22.03 -3.63 -7.44
N ALA A 108 21.38 -4.76 -7.16
CA ALA A 108 21.19 -5.85 -8.11
C ALA A 108 20.01 -5.60 -9.05
N THR A 109 20.02 -6.29 -10.18
CA THR A 109 18.90 -6.27 -11.14
C THR A 109 18.34 -7.68 -11.35
N PHE A 110 17.05 -7.83 -11.12
CA PHE A 110 16.28 -9.02 -11.46
C PHE A 110 15.30 -8.67 -12.57
N LYS A 111 15.35 -9.38 -13.70
CA LYS A 111 14.45 -9.09 -14.82
C LYS A 111 13.96 -10.31 -15.58
N ASN A 112 12.76 -10.22 -16.14
CA ASN A 112 12.16 -11.24 -17.02
C ASN A 112 12.09 -12.64 -16.42
N LEU A 113 11.86 -12.74 -15.11
CA LEU A 113 11.82 -14.00 -14.37
C LEU A 113 10.39 -14.41 -14.10
N THR A 114 10.10 -15.69 -14.34
CA THR A 114 8.87 -16.33 -13.87
C THR A 114 9.22 -17.42 -12.87
N LEU A 115 8.77 -17.28 -11.63
CA LEU A 115 8.83 -18.31 -10.60
C LEU A 115 7.47 -19.01 -10.54
N SER A 116 7.39 -20.22 -11.07
CA SER A 116 6.14 -20.97 -11.21
C SER A 116 6.08 -22.16 -10.27
N ASN A 117 4.91 -22.42 -9.70
CA ASN A 117 4.67 -23.49 -8.73
C ASN A 117 5.59 -23.36 -7.50
N VAL A 118 5.76 -22.13 -7.00
CA VAL A 118 6.44 -21.88 -5.73
C VAL A 118 5.64 -22.52 -4.59
N ASN A 119 6.31 -23.20 -3.66
CA ASN A 119 5.69 -23.76 -2.46
C ASN A 119 6.59 -23.51 -1.24
N ILE A 120 6.32 -22.43 -0.50
CA ILE A 120 7.08 -22.08 0.71
C ILE A 120 6.20 -22.31 1.94
N SER A 121 6.71 -23.03 2.93
CA SER A 121 6.01 -23.37 4.17
C SER A 121 6.93 -23.24 5.39
N LEU A 122 6.74 -22.19 6.19
CA LEU A 122 7.43 -21.99 7.47
C LEU A 122 6.44 -22.24 8.62
N LYS A 123 6.81 -23.13 9.55
CA LYS A 123 5.94 -23.53 10.67
C LYS A 123 6.29 -22.90 12.02
N LYS A 124 7.48 -22.31 12.19
CA LYS A 124 7.96 -21.77 13.47
C LYS A 124 8.52 -20.35 13.35
N SER A 125 7.73 -19.44 12.79
CA SER A 125 8.08 -18.04 12.47
C SER A 125 9.03 -17.89 11.28
N GLY A 126 9.16 -16.65 10.80
CA GLY A 126 10.07 -16.29 9.73
C GLY A 126 9.51 -15.34 8.68
N LYS A 127 10.36 -15.01 7.70
CA LYS A 127 10.00 -14.14 6.58
C LYS A 127 10.19 -14.87 5.26
N ALA A 128 9.16 -14.90 4.42
CA ALA A 128 9.17 -15.65 3.17
C ALA A 128 8.90 -14.80 1.94
N SER A 129 9.60 -15.09 0.85
CA SER A 129 9.23 -14.63 -0.50
C SER A 129 9.82 -15.53 -1.56
N ALA A 130 9.32 -15.46 -2.80
CA ALA A 130 9.83 -16.32 -3.85
C ALA A 130 11.23 -15.90 -4.35
N LEU A 131 11.52 -14.60 -4.44
CA LEU A 131 12.71 -14.10 -5.12
C LEU A 131 13.75 -13.50 -4.19
N ALA A 132 13.42 -12.45 -3.42
CA ALA A 132 14.42 -11.74 -2.62
C ALA A 132 13.94 -11.39 -1.20
N ALA A 133 14.70 -11.73 -0.16
CA ALA A 133 14.26 -11.45 1.20
C ALA A 133 14.50 -10.00 1.63
N TYR A 134 15.73 -9.50 1.46
CA TYR A 134 16.16 -8.19 1.97
C TYR A 134 16.96 -7.39 0.93
N PRO A 135 16.34 -6.98 -0.20
CA PRO A 135 17.02 -6.19 -1.20
C PRO A 135 17.14 -4.72 -0.82
N THR A 136 18.27 -4.10 -1.16
CA THR A 136 18.52 -2.66 -1.03
C THR A 136 18.91 -2.05 -2.38
N LYS A 137 18.25 -0.97 -2.79
CA LYS A 137 18.51 -0.27 -4.07
C LYS A 137 18.46 -1.19 -5.30
N CYS A 138 17.67 -2.26 -5.25
CA CYS A 138 17.58 -3.23 -6.34
C CYS A 138 16.48 -2.86 -7.34
N THR A 139 16.58 -3.42 -8.55
CA THR A 139 15.58 -3.27 -9.60
C THR A 139 14.92 -4.61 -9.89
N PHE A 140 13.58 -4.64 -9.85
CA PHE A 140 12.74 -5.79 -10.19
C PHE A 140 11.87 -5.42 -11.39
N SER A 141 12.11 -6.05 -12.54
CA SER A 141 11.39 -5.73 -13.78
C SER A 141 10.80 -6.98 -14.42
N ASN A 142 9.51 -6.99 -14.71
CA ASN A 142 8.85 -8.11 -15.37
C ASN A 142 9.06 -9.43 -14.62
N ILE A 143 8.70 -9.42 -13.33
CA ILE A 143 8.78 -10.59 -12.44
C ILE A 143 7.38 -11.17 -12.26
N THR A 144 7.20 -12.47 -12.43
CA THR A 144 5.94 -13.16 -12.16
C THR A 144 6.14 -14.27 -11.15
N VAL A 145 5.33 -14.30 -10.10
CA VAL A 145 5.32 -15.36 -9.09
C VAL A 145 3.96 -16.04 -9.07
N SER A 146 3.94 -17.37 -8.99
CA SER A 146 2.73 -18.19 -8.84
C SER A 146 3.00 -19.41 -7.97
N GLY A 147 1.98 -19.90 -7.27
CA GLY A 147 2.10 -21.00 -6.31
C GLY A 147 1.45 -20.66 -4.96
N LYS A 148 2.06 -21.09 -3.87
CA LYS A 148 1.58 -20.92 -2.50
C LYS A 148 2.73 -20.55 -1.56
N ILE A 149 2.50 -19.60 -0.66
CA ILE A 149 3.41 -19.24 0.43
C ILE A 149 2.60 -19.29 1.74
N THR A 150 3.08 -20.02 2.73
CA THR A 150 2.46 -20.14 4.04
C THR A 150 3.51 -19.94 5.14
N VAL A 151 3.25 -19.03 6.07
CA VAL A 151 4.13 -18.74 7.21
C VAL A 151 3.29 -18.71 8.48
N SER A 152 3.71 -19.42 9.52
CA SER A 152 3.04 -19.45 10.83
C SER A 152 4.05 -19.28 11.96
N GLY A 153 3.64 -18.67 13.07
CA GLY A 153 4.47 -18.43 14.25
C GLY A 153 4.30 -17.01 14.80
N THR A 154 5.06 -16.66 15.84
CA THR A 154 5.07 -15.34 16.51
C THR A 154 5.40 -14.21 15.54
N THR A 155 6.51 -14.32 14.81
CA THR A 155 7.00 -13.29 13.89
C THR A 155 6.87 -13.79 12.44
N SER A 156 5.75 -13.47 11.80
CA SER A 156 5.41 -14.07 10.49
C SER A 156 5.16 -13.01 9.44
N SER A 157 5.98 -13.01 8.38
CA SER A 157 5.75 -12.18 7.20
C SER A 157 5.93 -12.96 5.90
N ALA A 158 5.08 -12.68 4.92
CA ALA A 158 5.18 -13.30 3.60
C ALA A 158 4.83 -12.31 2.50
N SER A 159 5.61 -12.38 1.41
CA SER A 159 5.35 -11.60 0.21
C SER A 159 5.57 -12.42 -1.06
N GLY A 160 4.88 -12.10 -2.15
CA GLY A 160 5.03 -12.87 -3.39
C GLY A 160 6.43 -12.74 -3.98
N VAL A 161 6.94 -11.50 -4.15
CA VAL A 161 8.22 -11.25 -4.83
C VAL A 161 9.34 -10.99 -3.83
N VAL A 162 9.15 -10.05 -2.92
CA VAL A 162 10.19 -9.59 -1.99
C VAL A 162 9.67 -9.54 -0.57
N ALA A 163 10.34 -10.16 0.41
CA ALA A 163 9.86 -10.13 1.79
C ALA A 163 9.88 -8.69 2.38
N LEU A 164 11.06 -8.09 2.47
CA LEU A 164 11.30 -6.75 3.05
C LEU A 164 12.17 -5.89 2.12
N ALA A 165 11.54 -4.97 1.38
CA ALA A 165 12.24 -4.12 0.42
C ALA A 165 12.89 -2.90 1.08
N ASN A 166 14.00 -3.11 1.79
CA ASN A 166 14.68 -2.04 2.53
C ASN A 166 15.44 -1.08 1.59
N GLY A 167 14.80 0.04 1.23
CA GLY A 167 15.48 1.18 0.62
C GLY A 167 15.46 1.19 -0.91
N LYS A 168 14.91 2.29 -1.47
CA LYS A 168 15.02 2.77 -2.86
C LYS A 168 14.97 1.69 -3.96
N CYS A 169 14.20 0.62 -3.77
CA CYS A 169 14.02 -0.38 -4.81
C CYS A 169 13.04 0.12 -5.88
N THR A 170 13.11 -0.47 -7.07
CA THR A 170 12.13 -0.19 -8.15
C THR A 170 11.43 -1.46 -8.58
N PHE A 171 10.11 -1.39 -8.70
CA PHE A 171 9.26 -2.50 -9.11
C PHE A 171 8.49 -2.13 -10.37
N THR A 172 8.80 -2.77 -11.50
CA THR A 172 8.11 -2.52 -12.76
C THR A 172 7.51 -3.82 -13.27
N LYS A 173 6.20 -3.83 -13.54
CA LYS A 173 5.49 -5.01 -14.07
C LYS A 173 5.72 -6.28 -13.23
N CYS A 174 5.79 -6.13 -11.90
CA CYS A 174 5.86 -7.27 -10.98
C CYS A 174 4.45 -7.81 -10.72
N VAL A 175 4.29 -9.13 -10.81
CA VAL A 175 2.99 -9.81 -10.76
C VAL A 175 3.02 -10.91 -9.71
N ASN A 176 2.08 -10.84 -8.77
CA ASN A 176 1.77 -11.95 -7.88
C ASN A 176 0.49 -12.66 -8.32
N LYS A 177 0.61 -13.96 -8.53
CA LYS A 177 -0.49 -14.91 -8.70
C LYS A 177 -0.47 -15.99 -7.61
N ALA A 178 0.49 -15.96 -6.70
CA ALA A 178 0.58 -16.92 -5.62
C ALA A 178 -0.41 -16.60 -4.50
N ASP A 179 -0.97 -17.64 -3.90
CA ASP A 179 -1.75 -17.52 -2.69
C ASP A 179 -0.82 -17.40 -1.49
N ILE A 180 -1.05 -16.40 -0.65
CA ILE A 180 -0.22 -16.07 0.50
C ILE A 180 -1.08 -16.16 1.75
N THR A 181 -0.67 -17.01 2.69
CA THR A 181 -1.32 -17.18 3.98
C THR A 181 -0.32 -16.96 5.10
N VAL A 182 -0.64 -16.05 6.01
CA VAL A 182 0.15 -15.81 7.22
C VAL A 182 -0.71 -16.12 8.43
N ASN A 183 -0.23 -16.96 9.34
CA ASN A 183 -0.82 -17.19 10.65
C ASN A 183 0.12 -16.56 11.69
N ALA A 184 -0.04 -15.26 11.91
CA ALA A 184 0.79 -14.48 12.81
C ALA A 184 0.38 -14.69 14.27
N TYR A 185 1.34 -14.52 15.19
CA TYR A 185 1.13 -14.71 16.62
C TYR A 185 0.54 -16.08 16.99
N ASP A 186 0.86 -17.10 16.20
CA ASP A 186 0.46 -18.47 16.50
C ASP A 186 1.44 -19.09 17.50
N THR A 187 1.10 -19.00 18.79
CA THR A 187 1.92 -19.52 19.90
C THR A 187 1.97 -21.04 19.96
N THR A 188 1.08 -21.76 19.28
CA THR A 188 1.22 -23.23 19.14
C THR A 188 2.37 -23.60 18.20
N ASN A 189 2.73 -22.64 17.34
CA ASN A 189 3.75 -22.70 16.32
C ASN A 189 4.91 -21.73 16.64
N SER A 190 5.19 -21.43 17.91
CA SER A 190 6.39 -20.69 18.33
C SER A 190 7.43 -21.60 18.97
N GLU A 191 8.69 -21.19 18.92
CA GLU A 191 9.71 -21.67 19.86
C GLU A 191 9.61 -20.76 21.11
N ASP A 192 9.64 -21.36 22.29
CA ASP A 192 9.48 -20.64 23.57
C ASP A 192 10.56 -19.54 23.67
N ALA A 193 10.15 -18.28 23.85
CA ALA A 193 10.97 -17.08 24.13
C ALA A 193 11.36 -16.13 22.97
N ASP A 194 10.65 -16.09 21.85
CA ASP A 194 10.71 -14.90 20.98
C ASP A 194 10.13 -13.69 21.74
N SER A 195 10.90 -12.61 21.88
CA SER A 195 10.40 -11.33 22.36
C SER A 195 9.23 -10.90 21.48
N VAL A 196 8.03 -11.01 22.03
CA VAL A 196 6.76 -10.73 21.36
C VAL A 196 6.59 -9.22 21.08
N ASP A 197 7.47 -8.42 21.69
CA ASP A 197 7.50 -6.98 21.54
C ASP A 197 8.03 -6.60 20.14
N ASP A 198 7.22 -5.80 19.42
CA ASP A 198 7.57 -5.01 18.22
C ASP A 198 7.57 -5.68 16.84
N GLN A 199 6.99 -6.88 16.67
CA GLN A 199 6.92 -7.50 15.34
C GLN A 199 5.49 -7.78 14.88
N GLY A 200 5.00 -6.92 13.97
CA GLY A 200 3.76 -7.06 13.20
C GLY A 200 3.70 -8.32 12.31
N GLY A 201 2.50 -8.85 12.08
CA GLY A 201 2.26 -9.88 11.06
C GLY A 201 1.91 -9.27 9.71
N ASP A 202 2.59 -9.63 8.63
CA ASP A 202 2.41 -8.99 7.31
C ASP A 202 2.29 -9.98 6.15
N ALA A 203 1.19 -9.90 5.39
CA ALA A 203 0.99 -10.64 4.15
C ALA A 203 0.84 -9.67 2.98
N ASN A 204 1.78 -9.66 2.03
CA ASN A 204 1.80 -8.70 0.92
C ASN A 204 1.82 -9.39 -0.44
N GLY A 205 1.12 -8.87 -1.45
CA GLY A 205 1.19 -9.46 -2.78
C GLY A 205 2.58 -9.33 -3.43
N ILE A 206 3.23 -8.17 -3.36
CA ILE A 206 4.54 -7.92 -4.00
C ILE A 206 5.65 -7.79 -2.95
N ALA A 207 5.55 -6.82 -2.04
CA ALA A 207 6.60 -6.58 -1.05
C ALA A 207 6.16 -5.93 0.26
N GLY A 208 6.82 -6.27 1.36
CA GLY A 208 6.71 -5.57 2.65
C GLY A 208 7.67 -4.37 2.75
N LEU A 209 7.31 -3.38 3.58
CA LEU A 209 8.14 -2.25 4.03
C LEU A 209 8.97 -1.52 2.95
N ALA A 210 8.38 -1.24 1.79
CA ALA A 210 9.06 -0.62 0.65
C ALA A 210 9.11 0.93 0.72
N TYR A 211 9.39 1.49 1.90
CA TYR A 211 9.21 2.92 2.25
C TYR A 211 9.72 3.93 1.23
N ASP A 212 10.90 3.69 0.66
CA ASP A 212 11.58 4.60 -0.27
C ASP A 212 11.52 4.13 -1.73
N SER A 213 10.80 3.03 -1.97
CA SER A 213 10.73 2.34 -3.24
C SER A 213 9.58 2.85 -4.10
N THR A 214 9.68 2.63 -5.41
CA THR A 214 8.62 3.02 -6.36
C THR A 214 8.12 1.83 -7.16
N ALA A 215 6.85 1.87 -7.53
CA ALA A 215 6.22 0.81 -8.30
C ALA A 215 5.44 1.33 -9.51
N MET A 216 5.51 0.59 -10.60
CA MET A 216 4.77 0.88 -11.83
C MET A 216 4.19 -0.41 -12.42
N LYS A 217 2.89 -0.37 -12.74
CA LYS A 217 2.18 -1.46 -13.44
C LYS A 217 2.30 -2.83 -12.74
N CYS A 218 2.37 -2.84 -11.42
CA CYS A 218 2.40 -4.08 -10.65
C CYS A 218 0.99 -4.62 -10.43
N SER A 219 0.84 -5.93 -10.26
CA SER A 219 -0.49 -6.52 -10.05
C SER A 219 -0.51 -7.73 -9.14
N ASN A 220 -1.59 -7.86 -8.38
CA ASN A 220 -1.91 -9.05 -7.62
C ASN A 220 -3.24 -9.65 -8.08
N SER A 221 -3.22 -10.97 -8.24
CA SER A 221 -4.41 -11.80 -8.49
C SER A 221 -4.52 -13.00 -7.55
N GLY A 222 -3.46 -13.31 -6.81
CA GLY A 222 -3.49 -14.35 -5.77
C GLY A 222 -4.29 -13.90 -4.54
N LYS A 223 -4.77 -14.88 -3.78
CA LYS A 223 -5.46 -14.64 -2.51
C LYS A 223 -4.44 -14.31 -1.43
N ILE A 224 -4.66 -13.23 -0.69
CA ILE A 224 -3.82 -12.82 0.44
C ILE A 224 -4.65 -12.95 1.71
N THR A 225 -4.17 -13.72 2.68
CA THR A 225 -4.86 -13.96 3.96
C THR A 225 -3.88 -13.82 5.10
N ILE A 226 -4.27 -13.06 6.13
CA ILE A 226 -3.61 -13.09 7.44
C ILE A 226 -4.63 -13.43 8.52
N ASN A 227 -4.28 -14.39 9.37
CA ASN A 227 -4.95 -14.67 10.64
C ASN A 227 -3.95 -14.32 11.74
N GLY A 228 -4.35 -13.52 12.71
CA GLY A 228 -3.48 -13.13 13.81
C GLY A 228 -4.17 -13.22 15.15
N ASP A 229 -3.49 -13.77 16.16
CA ASP A 229 -3.94 -13.69 17.53
C ASP A 229 -3.31 -12.48 18.22
N LEU A 230 -4.07 -11.38 18.24
CA LEU A 230 -3.60 -10.08 18.74
C LEU A 230 -3.54 -9.97 20.28
N ARG A 231 -3.74 -11.06 21.03
CA ARG A 231 -3.47 -11.11 22.50
C ARG A 231 -2.02 -10.74 22.83
N TRP A 232 -1.15 -10.97 21.87
CA TRP A 232 0.30 -10.90 21.99
C TRP A 232 0.90 -9.81 21.09
N ALA A 233 0.09 -9.09 20.32
CA ALA A 233 0.59 -8.12 19.36
C ALA A 233 0.68 -6.72 19.95
N SER A 234 1.83 -6.05 19.79
CA SER A 234 1.96 -4.63 20.14
C SER A 234 1.48 -3.69 19.03
N GLU A 235 1.49 -4.12 17.75
CA GLU A 235 1.22 -3.23 16.61
C GLU A 235 -0.03 -3.56 15.78
N LYS A 236 0.05 -4.55 14.88
CA LYS A 236 -1.03 -4.88 13.91
C LYS A 236 -0.74 -6.16 13.14
N ILE A 237 -1.80 -6.72 12.55
CA ILE A 237 -1.73 -7.61 11.40
C ILE A 237 -2.17 -6.91 10.12
N SER A 238 -1.48 -7.18 9.01
CA SER A 238 -1.81 -6.59 7.71
C SER A 238 -1.88 -7.61 6.58
N ALA A 239 -2.94 -7.53 5.77
CA ALA A 239 -3.04 -8.20 4.48
C ALA A 239 -3.19 -7.15 3.39
N ILE A 240 -2.22 -7.07 2.49
CA ILE A 240 -2.09 -5.99 1.51
C ILE A 240 -1.92 -6.58 0.10
N GLY A 241 -2.72 -6.10 -0.84
CA GLY A 241 -2.70 -6.65 -2.20
C GLY A 241 -1.40 -6.42 -2.95
N LEU A 242 -0.62 -5.36 -2.69
CA LEU A 242 0.71 -5.20 -3.31
C LEU A 242 1.82 -4.86 -2.31
N PHE A 243 1.75 -3.70 -1.65
CA PHE A 243 2.89 -3.18 -0.88
C PHE A 243 2.51 -2.75 0.53
N GLY A 244 3.18 -3.27 1.55
CA GLY A 244 2.93 -2.88 2.95
C GLY A 244 3.02 -1.37 3.15
N SER A 245 4.17 -0.80 2.75
CA SER A 245 4.39 0.65 2.64
C SER A 245 5.14 0.94 1.35
N ILE A 246 4.87 2.08 0.71
CA ILE A 246 5.59 2.47 -0.52
C ILE A 246 5.68 3.98 -0.71
N LYS A 247 6.76 4.46 -1.34
CA LYS A 247 6.93 5.87 -1.66
C LYS A 247 5.97 6.35 -2.75
N GLY A 248 5.78 5.56 -3.80
CA GLY A 248 4.95 5.98 -4.93
C GLY A 248 4.59 4.82 -5.84
N ILE A 249 3.37 4.88 -6.38
CA ILE A 249 2.82 3.77 -7.17
C ILE A 249 1.93 4.28 -8.31
N THR A 250 2.11 3.73 -9.50
CA THR A 250 1.36 4.14 -10.69
C THR A 250 0.87 2.96 -11.51
N GLY A 251 -0.40 3.00 -11.91
CA GLY A 251 -0.97 2.04 -12.86
C GLY A 251 -1.06 0.61 -12.35
N SER A 252 -1.04 0.42 -11.02
CA SER A 252 -1.01 -0.89 -10.39
C SER A 252 -2.40 -1.36 -9.95
N LYS A 253 -2.61 -2.67 -9.85
CA LYS A 253 -3.94 -3.23 -9.63
C LYS A 253 -4.00 -4.42 -8.68
N ASN A 254 -5.13 -4.59 -8.02
CA ASN A 254 -5.48 -5.81 -7.31
C ASN A 254 -6.81 -6.39 -7.81
N THR A 255 -6.78 -7.68 -8.11
CA THR A 255 -7.96 -8.49 -8.45
C THR A 255 -8.13 -9.66 -7.48
N GLY A 256 -7.10 -9.96 -6.67
CA GLY A 256 -7.14 -11.02 -5.68
C GLY A 256 -7.98 -10.67 -4.45
N THR A 257 -8.45 -11.69 -3.74
CA THR A 257 -9.17 -11.49 -2.48
C THR A 257 -8.17 -11.23 -1.36
N ILE A 258 -8.44 -10.20 -0.55
CA ILE A 258 -7.60 -9.79 0.59
C ILE A 258 -8.39 -9.96 1.88
N THR A 259 -7.87 -10.73 2.83
CA THR A 259 -8.53 -11.02 4.11
C THR A 259 -7.57 -10.84 5.29
N ALA A 260 -7.96 -10.04 6.28
CA ALA A 260 -7.26 -9.94 7.56
C ALA A 260 -8.23 -10.27 8.70
N LYS A 261 -7.80 -11.15 9.61
CA LYS A 261 -8.67 -11.64 10.69
C LYS A 261 -7.92 -11.69 12.01
N ASN A 262 -8.41 -10.93 13.00
CA ASN A 262 -8.09 -11.22 14.39
C ASN A 262 -8.82 -12.50 14.82
N VAL A 263 -8.05 -13.47 15.32
CA VAL A 263 -8.54 -14.78 15.78
C VAL A 263 -8.44 -14.96 17.30
N SER A 264 -8.07 -13.92 18.06
CA SER A 264 -7.89 -13.99 19.50
C SER A 264 -9.07 -14.60 20.25
N LYS A 265 -8.77 -15.47 21.22
CA LYS A 265 -9.78 -16.04 22.13
C LYS A 265 -9.44 -15.58 23.54
N GLY A 266 -10.05 -14.49 24.01
CA GLY A 266 -9.80 -13.95 25.35
C GLY A 266 -10.13 -12.46 25.47
N ASP A 267 -9.98 -11.94 26.69
CA ASP A 267 -10.48 -10.61 27.08
C ASP A 267 -9.54 -9.45 26.74
N TYR A 268 -8.28 -9.74 26.40
CA TYR A 268 -7.27 -8.73 26.06
C TYR A 268 -6.73 -8.93 24.65
N ALA A 269 -6.63 -7.88 23.85
CA ALA A 269 -5.88 -7.85 22.59
C ALA A 269 -5.54 -6.41 22.25
N SER A 270 -4.45 -6.17 21.55
CA SER A 270 -4.04 -4.81 21.18
C SER A 270 -3.63 -4.70 19.71
N GLY A 271 -3.57 -3.46 19.22
CA GLY A 271 -3.08 -3.15 17.88
C GLY A 271 -4.19 -2.99 16.83
N GLY A 272 -3.93 -3.45 15.60
CA GLY A 272 -4.82 -3.24 14.46
C GLY A 272 -5.00 -4.45 13.53
N VAL A 273 -6.15 -4.52 12.87
CA VAL A 273 -6.42 -5.43 11.74
C VAL A 273 -6.57 -4.61 10.47
N LEU A 274 -5.69 -4.85 9.50
CA LEU A 274 -5.63 -4.07 8.27
C LEU A 274 -5.80 -4.95 7.02
N ALA A 275 -6.80 -4.66 6.19
CA ALA A 275 -6.95 -5.28 4.86
C ALA A 275 -7.02 -4.21 3.77
N VAL A 276 -6.10 -4.23 2.80
CA VAL A 276 -6.02 -3.18 1.77
C VAL A 276 -5.73 -3.73 0.38
N GLY A 277 -6.38 -3.18 -0.64
CA GLY A 277 -6.21 -3.65 -2.02
C GLY A 277 -4.86 -3.31 -2.66
N ILE A 278 -4.26 -2.14 -2.41
CA ILE A 278 -3.00 -1.75 -3.10
C ILE A 278 -1.86 -1.53 -2.12
N ALA A 279 -1.95 -0.54 -1.22
CA ALA A 279 -0.87 -0.24 -0.29
C ALA A 279 -1.36 0.06 1.13
N GLY A 280 -0.70 -0.47 2.15
CA GLY A 280 -1.02 -0.14 3.54
C GLY A 280 -0.76 1.34 3.83
N GLU A 281 0.38 1.83 3.37
CA GLU A 281 0.77 3.22 3.52
C GLU A 281 1.45 3.77 2.25
N VAL A 282 1.14 5.03 1.91
CA VAL A 282 1.96 5.82 1.00
C VAL A 282 2.81 6.79 1.82
N TYR A 283 4.13 6.53 1.85
CA TYR A 283 5.08 7.18 2.74
C TYR A 283 5.87 8.32 2.06
N GLY A 284 6.21 9.35 2.85
CA GLY A 284 7.11 10.45 2.46
C GLY A 284 6.42 11.64 1.78
N ALA A 285 7.09 12.79 1.77
CA ALA A 285 6.57 14.06 1.24
C ALA A 285 6.59 14.12 -0.30
N GLY A 286 5.50 14.62 -0.90
CA GLY A 286 5.40 15.03 -2.30
C GLY A 286 5.05 13.89 -3.26
N LYS A 287 4.42 12.85 -2.74
CA LYS A 287 4.31 11.56 -3.43
C LYS A 287 2.94 11.29 -4.04
N LYS A 288 2.92 10.34 -4.98
CA LYS A 288 1.77 10.09 -5.85
C LYS A 288 1.40 8.62 -5.86
N MET A 289 0.10 8.38 -5.67
CA MET A 289 -0.58 7.15 -6.05
C MET A 289 -1.52 7.48 -7.20
N VAL A 290 -1.26 6.93 -8.38
CA VAL A 290 -1.92 7.37 -9.62
C VAL A 290 -2.46 6.18 -10.40
N SER A 291 -3.69 6.28 -10.90
CA SER A 291 -4.24 5.29 -11.84
C SER A 291 -4.23 3.86 -11.30
N CYS A 292 -4.36 3.70 -9.98
CA CYS A 292 -4.37 2.39 -9.33
C CYS A 292 -5.80 1.92 -9.08
N TYR A 293 -6.04 0.61 -9.09
CA TYR A 293 -7.39 0.11 -8.92
C TYR A 293 -7.54 -1.24 -8.24
N ASN A 294 -8.66 -1.41 -7.56
CA ASN A 294 -9.05 -2.66 -6.95
C ASN A 294 -10.39 -3.17 -7.49
N THR A 295 -10.41 -4.45 -7.81
CA THR A 295 -11.62 -5.20 -8.18
C THR A 295 -11.84 -6.41 -7.28
N GLY A 296 -10.81 -6.80 -6.50
CA GLY A 296 -10.89 -7.91 -5.56
C GLY A 296 -11.70 -7.56 -4.32
N LYS A 297 -12.22 -8.59 -3.64
CA LYS A 297 -12.91 -8.43 -2.36
C LYS A 297 -11.90 -8.17 -1.25
N ILE A 298 -12.16 -7.15 -0.43
CA ILE A 298 -11.37 -6.78 0.74
C ILE A 298 -12.20 -7.01 2.00
N SER A 299 -11.66 -7.73 2.98
CA SER A 299 -12.36 -8.03 4.22
C SER A 299 -11.42 -7.99 5.43
N ALA A 300 -11.76 -7.17 6.42
CA ALA A 300 -11.13 -7.20 7.74
C ALA A 300 -12.15 -7.64 8.79
N SER A 301 -11.75 -8.49 9.73
CA SER A 301 -12.62 -8.92 10.82
C SER A 301 -11.89 -8.96 12.14
N ASN A 302 -12.57 -8.49 13.18
CA ASN A 302 -12.01 -8.37 14.51
C ASN A 302 -13.01 -8.85 15.57
N ASN A 303 -12.53 -9.20 16.75
CA ASN A 303 -13.32 -9.71 17.86
C ASN A 303 -13.02 -9.02 19.19
N SER A 304 -12.13 -8.01 19.22
CA SER A 304 -11.79 -7.25 20.43
C SER A 304 -12.09 -5.75 20.26
N ASN A 305 -12.69 -5.14 21.29
CA ASN A 305 -12.91 -3.70 21.40
C ASN A 305 -11.63 -2.89 21.57
N ASP A 306 -10.50 -3.56 21.81
CA ASP A 306 -9.18 -2.96 22.04
C ASP A 306 -8.31 -2.98 20.77
N VAL A 307 -8.91 -3.36 19.65
CA VAL A 307 -8.22 -3.50 18.36
C VAL A 307 -8.92 -2.65 17.30
N GLY A 308 -8.14 -1.81 16.62
CA GLY A 308 -8.62 -1.02 15.48
C GLY A 308 -8.81 -1.91 14.24
N THR A 309 -9.85 -1.66 13.43
CA THR A 309 -10.11 -2.48 12.24
C THR A 309 -10.35 -1.62 11.02
N VAL A 310 -9.52 -1.79 10.00
CA VAL A 310 -9.60 -0.99 8.77
C VAL A 310 -9.61 -1.85 7.52
N ALA A 311 -10.53 -1.53 6.61
CA ALA A 311 -10.54 -2.08 5.26
C ALA A 311 -10.60 -0.96 4.21
N ALA A 312 -9.71 -1.00 3.21
CA ALA A 312 -9.68 -0.01 2.15
C ALA A 312 -9.48 -0.65 0.77
N GLY A 313 -10.19 -0.14 -0.24
CA GLY A 313 -10.02 -0.65 -1.61
C GLY A 313 -8.65 -0.34 -2.20
N ILE A 314 -8.04 0.81 -1.87
CA ILE A 314 -6.77 1.22 -2.48
C ILE A 314 -5.67 1.43 -1.43
N VAL A 315 -5.85 2.36 -0.51
CA VAL A 315 -4.82 2.74 0.46
C VAL A 315 -5.44 2.94 1.83
N ASN A 316 -4.74 2.53 2.89
CA ASN A 316 -5.17 2.89 4.23
C ASN A 316 -4.71 4.30 4.59
N THR A 317 -3.40 4.51 4.77
CA THR A 317 -2.86 5.79 5.25
C THR A 317 -2.07 6.54 4.18
N ALA A 318 -2.29 7.86 4.09
CA ALA A 318 -1.52 8.77 3.25
C ALA A 318 -1.60 10.19 3.84
N SER A 319 -0.99 10.40 5.01
CA SER A 319 -1.27 11.56 5.89
C SER A 319 -0.49 12.84 5.56
N LYS A 320 0.58 12.77 4.77
CA LYS A 320 1.34 13.99 4.40
C LYS A 320 0.53 14.85 3.43
N THR A 321 0.43 16.15 3.71
CA THR A 321 -0.47 17.09 3.00
C THR A 321 -0.12 17.34 1.53
N ASP A 322 1.05 16.91 1.09
CA ASP A 322 1.49 16.94 -0.30
C ASP A 322 1.41 15.58 -1.01
N THR A 323 0.99 14.51 -0.30
CA THR A 323 0.65 13.22 -0.88
C THR A 323 -0.67 13.31 -1.62
N ARG A 324 -0.68 12.82 -2.87
CA ARG A 324 -1.87 12.86 -3.73
C ARG A 324 -2.24 11.48 -4.23
N ILE A 325 -3.44 11.03 -3.86
CA ILE A 325 -4.09 9.88 -4.47
C ILE A 325 -4.98 10.41 -5.58
N MET A 326 -4.76 9.97 -6.81
CA MET A 326 -5.53 10.47 -7.95
C MET A 326 -5.83 9.42 -9.00
N ARG A 327 -6.97 9.55 -9.67
CA ARG A 327 -7.37 8.65 -10.77
C ARG A 327 -7.43 7.20 -10.34
N CYS A 328 -7.75 6.95 -9.08
CA CYS A 328 -7.87 5.59 -8.56
C CYS A 328 -9.33 5.16 -8.55
N TYR A 329 -9.57 3.85 -8.59
CA TYR A 329 -10.93 3.36 -8.48
C TYR A 329 -11.06 2.01 -7.78
N ASN A 330 -12.22 1.80 -7.16
CA ASN A 330 -12.59 0.53 -6.56
C ASN A 330 -13.95 0.06 -7.08
N THR A 331 -14.00 -1.19 -7.53
CA THR A 331 -15.23 -1.90 -7.90
C THR A 331 -15.46 -3.12 -6.99
N GLY A 332 -14.43 -3.55 -6.26
CA GLY A 332 -14.50 -4.67 -5.33
C GLY A 332 -15.28 -4.32 -4.06
N ALA A 333 -15.88 -5.32 -3.41
CA ALA A 333 -16.51 -5.12 -2.11
C ALA A 333 -15.46 -4.88 -1.03
N VAL A 334 -15.70 -3.91 -0.15
CA VAL A 334 -14.86 -3.60 1.02
C VAL A 334 -15.70 -3.75 2.28
N GLN A 335 -15.25 -4.57 3.22
CA GLN A 335 -16.01 -4.88 4.43
C GLN A 335 -15.14 -4.94 5.68
N ILE A 336 -15.64 -4.34 6.77
CA ILE A 336 -15.22 -4.68 8.14
C ILE A 336 -16.34 -5.44 8.87
N SER A 337 -15.97 -6.34 9.78
CA SER A 337 -16.95 -7.16 10.53
C SER A 337 -16.48 -7.59 11.91
N GLY A 338 -17.44 -8.03 12.74
CA GLY A 338 -17.17 -8.53 14.09
C GLY A 338 -17.28 -7.42 15.13
N VAL A 339 -16.17 -6.96 15.69
CA VAL A 339 -16.08 -5.87 16.67
C VAL A 339 -15.21 -4.74 16.10
N ALA A 340 -15.61 -3.50 16.31
CA ALA A 340 -14.76 -2.33 16.05
C ALA A 340 -14.11 -1.85 17.35
N GLY A 341 -13.00 -1.12 17.21
CA GLY A 341 -12.35 -0.42 18.31
C GLY A 341 -13.34 0.48 19.06
N GLY A 342 -13.35 0.34 20.38
CA GLY A 342 -14.28 1.06 21.27
C GLY A 342 -13.60 2.00 22.26
N LYS A 343 -12.27 1.90 22.44
CA LYS A 343 -11.49 2.78 23.31
C LYS A 343 -11.05 4.05 22.57
N THR A 344 -10.89 5.13 23.32
CA THR A 344 -10.33 6.39 22.81
C THR A 344 -8.99 6.14 22.12
N GLY A 345 -8.79 6.70 20.93
CA GLY A 345 -7.58 6.52 20.13
C GLY A 345 -7.55 5.24 19.28
N ILE A 346 -8.53 4.34 19.41
CA ILE A 346 -8.62 3.10 18.62
C ILE A 346 -9.71 3.25 17.57
N GLU A 347 -9.30 3.47 16.33
CA GLU A 347 -10.23 3.78 15.25
C GLU A 347 -10.52 2.58 14.35
N SER A 348 -11.73 2.55 13.80
CA SER A 348 -12.15 1.55 12.83
C SER A 348 -12.88 2.21 11.66
N GLY A 349 -12.64 1.71 10.45
CA GLY A 349 -13.26 2.30 9.28
C GLY A 349 -13.17 1.49 8.00
N ALA A 350 -14.03 1.87 7.05
CA ALA A 350 -14.04 1.27 5.72
C ALA A 350 -14.21 2.32 4.63
N GLY A 351 -13.40 2.24 3.57
CA GLY A 351 -13.51 3.14 2.44
C GLY A 351 -13.21 2.50 1.09
N GLY A 352 -13.89 2.98 0.05
CA GLY A 352 -13.69 2.45 -1.31
C GLY A 352 -12.29 2.73 -1.86
N ILE A 353 -11.70 3.87 -1.53
CA ILE A 353 -10.35 4.25 -1.94
C ILE A 353 -9.45 4.36 -0.71
N GLY A 354 -9.78 5.26 0.22
CA GLY A 354 -9.00 5.57 1.41
C GLY A 354 -9.51 4.90 2.68
N GLY A 355 -8.60 4.44 3.55
CA GLY A 355 -8.90 4.02 4.91
C GLY A 355 -8.97 5.23 5.84
N LEU A 356 -8.12 5.24 6.86
CA LEU A 356 -8.02 6.31 7.85
C LEU A 356 -6.84 7.26 7.56
N ASN A 357 -6.94 8.51 8.03
CA ASN A 357 -5.85 9.50 7.96
C ASN A 357 -5.34 9.75 6.52
N VAL A 358 -6.26 9.98 5.59
CA VAL A 358 -5.93 10.26 4.19
C VAL A 358 -5.92 11.76 3.91
N ALA A 359 -4.80 12.30 3.44
CA ALA A 359 -4.69 13.72 3.17
C ALA A 359 -5.51 14.18 1.96
N SER A 360 -5.38 13.51 0.81
CA SER A 360 -6.02 13.97 -0.43
C SER A 360 -6.35 12.84 -1.41
N ILE A 361 -7.62 12.79 -1.84
CA ILE A 361 -8.10 11.94 -2.94
C ILE A 361 -8.76 12.80 -4.01
N THR A 362 -8.34 12.64 -5.25
CA THR A 362 -8.90 13.40 -6.38
C THR A 362 -9.20 12.54 -7.60
N GLU A 363 -10.13 12.97 -8.45
CA GLU A 363 -10.43 12.31 -9.73
C GLU A 363 -10.66 10.79 -9.57
N SER A 364 -11.27 10.34 -8.48
CA SER A 364 -11.35 8.93 -8.11
C SER A 364 -12.79 8.49 -7.88
N TYR A 365 -13.05 7.18 -8.02
CA TYR A 365 -14.42 6.70 -7.89
C TYR A 365 -14.55 5.33 -7.23
N ASN A 366 -15.69 5.11 -6.61
CA ASN A 366 -16.08 3.83 -6.06
C ASN A 366 -17.43 3.37 -6.62
N THR A 367 -17.48 2.15 -7.13
CA THR A 367 -18.71 1.45 -7.48
C THR A 367 -18.93 0.20 -6.61
N GLY A 368 -17.90 -0.23 -5.88
CA GLY A 368 -17.97 -1.38 -4.98
C GLY A 368 -18.83 -1.11 -3.74
N LYS A 369 -19.42 -2.18 -3.19
CA LYS A 369 -20.16 -2.10 -1.92
C LYS A 369 -19.19 -1.88 -0.76
N ILE A 370 -19.47 -0.88 0.09
CA ILE A 370 -18.73 -0.60 1.31
C ILE A 370 -19.61 -0.91 2.52
N ALA A 371 -19.13 -1.76 3.43
CA ALA A 371 -19.91 -2.19 4.59
C ALA A 371 -19.10 -2.24 5.88
N ALA A 372 -19.69 -1.82 6.99
CA ALA A 372 -19.20 -2.12 8.34
C ALA A 372 -20.29 -2.82 9.16
N ASN A 373 -20.11 -4.12 9.39
CA ASN A 373 -21.07 -4.97 10.10
C ASN A 373 -20.47 -5.37 11.45
N VAL A 374 -20.51 -4.46 12.41
CA VAL A 374 -19.85 -4.62 13.72
C VAL A 374 -20.87 -4.62 14.85
N LYS A 375 -20.63 -5.44 15.87
CA LYS A 375 -21.51 -5.61 17.04
C LYS A 375 -21.42 -4.41 17.98
N THR A 376 -20.19 -3.95 18.22
CA THR A 376 -19.81 -2.86 19.13
C THR A 376 -18.70 -2.02 18.50
N GLY A 377 -18.40 -0.86 19.10
CA GLY A 377 -17.40 0.09 18.60
C GLY A 377 -17.93 1.01 17.50
N GLY A 378 -17.46 2.25 17.51
CA GLY A 378 -17.81 3.25 16.51
C GLY A 378 -17.03 3.04 15.21
N VAL A 379 -17.62 3.37 14.07
CA VAL A 379 -16.97 3.23 12.76
C VAL A 379 -17.12 4.48 11.91
N LYS A 380 -16.08 4.76 11.12
CA LYS A 380 -16.09 5.74 10.03
C LYS A 380 -16.23 5.01 8.70
N VAL A 381 -17.26 5.31 7.90
CA VAL A 381 -17.48 4.59 6.61
C VAL A 381 -17.81 5.55 5.47
N GLY A 382 -17.03 5.51 4.40
CA GLY A 382 -17.30 6.33 3.22
C GLY A 382 -17.22 5.57 1.90
N GLY A 383 -17.99 6.01 0.91
CA GLY A 383 -17.89 5.46 -0.43
C GLY A 383 -16.51 5.69 -1.05
N ILE A 384 -15.86 6.82 -0.76
CA ILE A 384 -14.49 7.13 -1.19
C ILE A 384 -13.49 6.91 -0.06
N ALA A 385 -13.71 7.46 1.14
CA ALA A 385 -12.76 7.32 2.25
C ALA A 385 -13.46 7.18 3.60
N ALA A 386 -12.89 6.41 4.53
CA ALA A 386 -13.39 6.39 5.89
C ALA A 386 -13.11 7.75 6.58
N ASP A 387 -11.86 8.20 6.51
CA ASP A 387 -11.42 9.50 7.05
C ASP A 387 -10.51 10.22 6.05
N ILE A 388 -10.75 11.51 5.82
CA ILE A 388 -10.06 12.29 4.80
C ILE A 388 -10.01 13.79 5.10
N CYS A 389 -8.95 14.47 4.65
CA CYS A 389 -8.87 15.93 4.70
C CYS A 389 -9.40 16.60 3.42
N ASN A 390 -8.94 16.16 2.24
CA ASN A 390 -9.31 16.71 0.94
C ASN A 390 -9.88 15.65 0.01
N VAL A 391 -11.09 15.87 -0.50
CA VAL A 391 -11.72 14.99 -1.50
C VAL A 391 -12.33 15.81 -2.63
N ARG A 392 -11.81 15.68 -3.85
CA ARG A 392 -12.24 16.51 -4.98
C ARG A 392 -12.44 15.76 -6.28
N ASN A 393 -13.49 16.12 -7.01
CA ASN A 393 -13.81 15.48 -8.28
C ASN A 393 -13.93 13.95 -8.14
N CYS A 394 -14.56 13.50 -7.06
CA CYS A 394 -14.74 12.08 -6.77
C CYS A 394 -16.20 11.70 -6.81
N TYR A 395 -16.50 10.43 -7.07
CA TYR A 395 -17.88 9.96 -6.99
C TYR A 395 -18.05 8.54 -6.49
N ASN A 396 -19.19 8.32 -5.83
CA ASN A 396 -19.60 7.01 -5.37
C ASN A 396 -20.95 6.60 -5.97
N THR A 397 -20.99 5.38 -6.49
CA THR A 397 -22.23 4.73 -6.94
C THR A 397 -22.52 3.44 -6.17
N GLY A 398 -21.52 2.90 -5.46
CA GLY A 398 -21.66 1.73 -4.63
C GLY A 398 -22.49 2.01 -3.37
N SER A 399 -23.14 0.98 -2.84
CA SER A 399 -23.87 1.11 -1.56
C SER A 399 -22.89 1.26 -0.40
N VAL A 400 -23.16 2.20 0.50
CA VAL A 400 -22.44 2.40 1.77
C VAL A 400 -23.39 2.03 2.90
N SER A 401 -22.99 1.09 3.75
CA SER A 401 -23.87 0.58 4.80
C SER A 401 -23.17 0.25 6.11
N THR A 402 -23.88 0.43 7.22
CA THR A 402 -23.45 -0.06 8.53
C THR A 402 -24.54 -0.81 9.27
N LYS A 403 -24.12 -1.81 10.03
CA LYS A 403 -24.92 -2.47 11.06
C LYS A 403 -24.11 -2.37 12.35
N THR A 404 -24.49 -1.43 13.21
CA THR A 404 -23.88 -1.17 14.53
C THR A 404 -24.88 -0.45 15.43
N ASN A 405 -24.74 -0.64 16.74
CA ASN A 405 -25.49 0.05 17.79
C ASN A 405 -24.66 1.15 18.48
N ALA A 406 -23.45 1.43 17.99
CA ALA A 406 -22.60 2.52 18.47
C ALA A 406 -22.81 3.80 17.65
N VAL A 407 -22.36 4.94 18.20
CA VAL A 407 -22.23 6.17 17.42
C VAL A 407 -21.22 5.92 16.30
N SER A 408 -21.59 6.30 15.08
CA SER A 408 -20.79 6.02 13.88
C SER A 408 -21.12 7.04 12.80
N TYR A 409 -20.18 7.26 11.89
CA TYR A 409 -20.27 8.29 10.88
C TYR A 409 -20.17 7.68 9.49
N ILE A 410 -21.22 7.87 8.69
CA ILE A 410 -21.28 7.28 7.36
C ILE A 410 -21.62 8.31 6.29
N GLY A 411 -20.89 8.29 5.20
CA GLY A 411 -21.11 9.18 4.07
C GLY A 411 -21.02 8.50 2.72
N GLY A 412 -21.74 9.02 1.74
CA GLY A 412 -21.59 8.56 0.35
C GLY A 412 -20.21 8.83 -0.22
N ILE A 413 -19.52 9.89 0.24
CA ILE A 413 -18.14 10.22 -0.11
C ILE A 413 -17.21 9.89 1.06
N ALA A 414 -17.42 10.50 2.23
CA ALA A 414 -16.55 10.33 3.39
C ALA A 414 -17.33 10.02 4.66
N GLY A 415 -16.83 9.09 5.49
CA GLY A 415 -17.39 8.85 6.82
C GLY A 415 -17.16 10.06 7.71
N TRP A 416 -15.91 10.48 7.81
CA TRP A 416 -15.44 11.63 8.53
C TRP A 416 -14.59 12.52 7.61
N GLN A 417 -14.70 13.83 7.75
CA GLN A 417 -13.87 14.77 7.03
C GLN A 417 -13.40 15.90 7.95
N GLU A 418 -12.08 16.01 8.10
CA GLU A 418 -11.42 17.09 8.86
C GLU A 418 -10.88 18.15 7.90
N ALA A 419 -11.21 19.42 8.14
CA ALA A 419 -10.56 20.54 7.46
C ALA A 419 -9.77 21.37 8.47
N TYR A 420 -8.48 21.60 8.23
CA TYR A 420 -7.73 22.61 8.97
C TYR A 420 -7.92 23.97 8.27
N ALA A 421 -8.44 24.98 8.97
CA ALA A 421 -8.69 26.29 8.34
C ALA A 421 -7.42 27.14 8.15
N ARG A 422 -6.21 26.58 8.29
CA ARG A 422 -4.96 27.31 8.06
C ARG A 422 -4.66 27.44 6.57
N GLY A 423 -5.22 28.50 5.98
CA GLY A 423 -4.68 29.19 4.82
C GLY A 423 -4.16 28.28 3.71
N ARG A 424 -5.08 27.63 2.98
CA ARG A 424 -4.87 27.17 1.60
C ARG A 424 -6.18 26.60 1.07
N GLU A 425 -6.51 26.91 -0.18
CA GLU A 425 -7.57 26.28 -1.00
C GLU A 425 -7.40 24.76 -1.18
N LYS A 426 -6.48 24.12 -0.45
CA LYS A 426 -6.00 22.74 -0.62
C LYS A 426 -6.70 21.73 0.27
N GLU A 427 -7.48 22.12 1.27
CA GLU A 427 -8.23 21.22 2.16
C GLU A 427 -9.71 21.45 1.95
N ALA A 428 -10.36 20.62 1.13
CA ALA A 428 -11.76 20.80 0.79
C ALA A 428 -12.41 19.51 0.32
N ALA A 429 -13.72 19.40 0.57
CA ALA A 429 -14.57 18.43 -0.10
C ALA A 429 -15.39 19.15 -1.18
N ALA A 430 -14.96 19.05 -2.44
CA ALA A 430 -15.60 19.80 -3.52
C ALA A 430 -15.75 19.08 -4.86
N CYS A 431 -16.79 19.47 -5.60
CA CYS A 431 -17.09 18.92 -6.92
C CYS A 431 -17.26 17.39 -6.90
N ASN A 432 -17.82 16.84 -5.82
CA ASN A 432 -18.06 15.41 -5.68
C ASN A 432 -19.53 15.06 -5.95
N TYR A 433 -19.82 13.79 -6.23
CA TYR A 433 -21.21 13.34 -6.16
C TYR A 433 -21.39 11.93 -5.62
N ASN A 434 -22.53 11.71 -4.96
CA ASN A 434 -22.96 10.38 -4.55
C ASN A 434 -24.35 10.05 -5.10
N ILE A 435 -24.45 8.88 -5.74
CA ILE A 435 -25.73 8.28 -6.12
C ILE A 435 -25.93 6.90 -5.50
N GLY A 436 -24.92 6.39 -4.77
CA GLY A 436 -25.02 5.17 -3.99
C GLY A 436 -25.90 5.35 -2.76
N THR A 437 -26.55 4.27 -2.33
CA THR A 437 -27.39 4.29 -1.13
C THR A 437 -26.53 4.39 0.13
N VAL A 438 -26.91 5.24 1.08
CA VAL A 438 -26.26 5.35 2.40
C VAL A 438 -27.23 4.85 3.47
N LYS A 439 -26.89 3.75 4.16
CA LYS A 439 -27.77 3.07 5.12
C LYS A 439 -27.06 2.83 6.47
N GLY A 440 -27.75 3.05 7.57
CA GLY A 440 -27.21 2.82 8.91
C GLY A 440 -28.32 2.83 9.97
N GLY A 441 -28.01 2.27 11.14
CA GLY A 441 -28.92 2.14 12.29
C GLY A 441 -29.33 3.47 12.94
N LYS A 442 -30.08 3.39 14.05
CA LYS A 442 -30.66 4.57 14.73
C LYS A 442 -29.61 5.56 15.26
N LYS A 443 -28.52 5.06 15.84
CA LYS A 443 -27.40 5.86 16.42
C LYS A 443 -26.36 6.32 15.40
N VAL A 444 -26.55 5.97 14.12
CA VAL A 444 -25.59 6.29 13.06
C VAL A 444 -25.91 7.68 12.49
N VAL A 445 -24.88 8.52 12.44
CA VAL A 445 -24.89 9.82 11.78
C VAL A 445 -24.64 9.60 10.29
N LYS A 446 -25.59 10.01 9.44
CA LYS A 446 -25.62 9.65 8.00
C LYS A 446 -25.72 10.90 7.13
N GLY A 447 -24.80 11.04 6.18
CA GLY A 447 -24.92 12.01 5.09
C GLY A 447 -24.83 11.35 3.73
N ALA A 448 -25.57 11.87 2.76
CA ALA A 448 -25.45 11.46 1.37
C ALA A 448 -24.07 11.79 0.80
N ILE A 449 -23.37 12.79 1.35
CA ILE A 449 -22.01 13.19 0.98
C ILE A 449 -21.04 12.88 2.13
N ILE A 450 -21.18 13.53 3.28
CA ILE A 450 -20.28 13.33 4.44
C ILE A 450 -21.08 12.95 5.68
N GLY A 451 -20.61 11.94 6.42
CA GLY A 451 -21.18 11.55 7.71
C GLY A 451 -21.01 12.66 8.75
N ARG A 452 -19.76 12.93 9.13
CA ARG A 452 -19.40 14.05 10.01
C ARG A 452 -18.35 14.96 9.38
N TYR A 453 -18.60 16.25 9.50
CA TYR A 453 -17.71 17.31 9.02
C TYR A 453 -17.18 18.12 10.21
N GLU A 454 -15.85 18.23 10.32
CA GLU A 454 -15.17 18.97 11.39
C GLU A 454 -14.20 20.01 10.81
N VAL A 455 -14.13 21.18 11.45
CA VAL A 455 -13.24 22.28 11.07
C VAL A 455 -12.38 22.66 12.27
N ALA A 456 -11.07 22.42 12.17
CA ALA A 456 -10.11 22.74 13.22
C ALA A 456 -9.47 24.13 12.98
N GLY A 457 -9.53 25.00 13.99
CA GLY A 457 -8.94 26.35 13.99
C GLY A 457 -9.71 27.32 13.09
N ILE A 458 -10.64 28.10 13.63
CA ILE A 458 -11.56 28.95 12.86
C ILE A 458 -10.82 30.17 12.27
N SER A 459 -10.48 30.16 10.98
CA SER A 459 -9.98 31.36 10.28
C SER A 459 -10.28 31.46 8.76
N GLY A 460 -11.22 30.69 8.18
CA GLY A 460 -11.52 30.79 6.74
C GLY A 460 -12.83 30.17 6.24
N LYS A 461 -13.24 30.55 5.00
CA LYS A 461 -14.49 30.17 4.26
C LYS A 461 -14.78 28.66 4.20
N ALA A 462 -16.06 28.30 4.02
CA ALA A 462 -16.52 26.90 3.92
C ALA A 462 -15.64 26.07 2.98
N ALA A 463 -15.06 25.00 3.50
CA ALA A 463 -14.20 24.08 2.74
C ALA A 463 -15.00 22.98 2.00
N VAL A 464 -16.33 23.00 2.07
CA VAL A 464 -17.20 21.96 1.50
C VAL A 464 -18.28 22.58 0.61
N TYR A 465 -18.16 22.41 -0.71
CA TYR A 465 -19.02 23.08 -1.70
C TYR A 465 -19.13 22.29 -3.01
N ASP A 466 -20.09 22.68 -3.86
CA ASP A 466 -20.28 22.11 -5.21
C ASP A 466 -20.41 20.58 -5.24
N ASN A 467 -20.96 20.00 -4.17
CA ASN A 467 -21.23 18.57 -4.07
C ASN A 467 -22.67 18.24 -4.47
N TYR A 468 -22.91 17.07 -5.06
CA TYR A 468 -24.21 16.68 -5.61
C TYR A 468 -24.68 15.30 -5.12
N TYR A 469 -25.97 15.15 -4.84
CA TYR A 469 -26.52 13.87 -4.38
C TYR A 469 -27.97 13.66 -4.83
N LYS A 470 -28.46 12.41 -4.80
CA LYS A 470 -29.85 12.09 -5.22
C LYS A 470 -30.85 11.92 -4.08
N SER A 471 -30.43 11.40 -2.93
CA SER A 471 -31.35 11.01 -1.85
C SER A 471 -30.73 11.20 -0.47
N GLY A 472 -31.57 11.44 0.55
CA GLY A 472 -31.16 11.65 1.94
C GLY A 472 -30.87 13.11 2.27
N LYS A 473 -30.28 13.36 3.44
CA LYS A 473 -29.68 14.64 3.81
C LYS A 473 -28.24 14.68 3.31
N ALA A 474 -27.75 15.83 2.87
CA ALA A 474 -26.37 15.94 2.37
C ALA A 474 -25.32 15.54 3.41
N TYR A 475 -25.51 16.00 4.64
CA TYR A 475 -24.56 15.90 5.73
C TYR A 475 -25.25 15.34 6.97
N GLY A 476 -24.55 14.52 7.74
CA GLY A 476 -25.08 13.98 8.99
C GLY A 476 -24.90 14.96 10.13
N GLU A 477 -23.66 15.24 10.51
CA GLU A 477 -23.27 16.17 11.57
C GLU A 477 -22.21 17.15 11.07
N ALA A 478 -22.25 18.38 11.59
CA ALA A 478 -21.24 19.40 11.34
C ALA A 478 -20.83 20.06 12.66
N GLY A 479 -19.53 20.08 12.95
CA GLY A 479 -18.96 20.73 14.13
C GLY A 479 -18.92 22.26 14.06
N ILE A 480 -19.74 22.89 13.22
CA ILE A 480 -19.75 24.33 12.97
C ILE A 480 -21.17 24.87 12.81
N SER A 481 -21.47 25.97 13.51
CA SER A 481 -22.78 26.63 13.47
C SER A 481 -22.79 27.93 12.65
N TRP A 482 -21.62 28.45 12.24
CA TRP A 482 -21.51 29.74 11.55
C TRP A 482 -21.87 29.63 10.07
N LYS A 483 -22.94 30.34 9.65
CA LYS A 483 -23.55 30.25 8.31
C LYS A 483 -22.56 30.35 7.13
N PRO A 484 -21.56 31.25 7.11
CA PRO A 484 -20.59 31.36 6.02
C PRO A 484 -19.70 30.12 5.83
N TYR A 485 -19.57 29.28 6.86
CA TYR A 485 -18.72 28.09 6.89
C TYR A 485 -19.51 26.78 6.78
N LEU A 486 -20.84 26.86 6.65
CA LEU A 486 -21.67 25.67 6.46
C LEU A 486 -21.38 24.98 5.12
N ALA A 487 -21.27 23.65 5.18
CA ALA A 487 -21.11 22.81 4.01
C ALA A 487 -22.29 22.94 3.04
N LYS A 488 -22.00 23.07 1.74
CA LYS A 488 -23.01 23.23 0.68
C LYS A 488 -23.05 22.01 -0.24
N ALA A 489 -24.23 21.47 -0.48
CA ALA A 489 -24.48 20.42 -1.47
C ALA A 489 -25.87 20.57 -2.07
N VAL A 490 -26.00 20.16 -3.33
CA VAL A 490 -27.24 20.28 -4.11
C VAL A 490 -27.85 18.90 -4.34
N LYS A 491 -29.10 18.73 -3.91
CA LYS A 491 -29.89 17.55 -4.27
C LYS A 491 -30.33 17.68 -5.73
N VAL A 492 -30.11 16.64 -6.53
CA VAL A 492 -30.44 16.64 -7.96
C VAL A 492 -31.18 15.36 -8.36
N SER A 493 -32.06 15.46 -9.35
CA SER A 493 -32.75 14.29 -9.92
C SER A 493 -31.85 13.46 -10.84
N SER A 494 -30.87 14.10 -11.49
CA SER A 494 -29.92 13.47 -12.40
C SER A 494 -28.54 14.10 -12.33
N ILE A 495 -27.49 13.32 -12.60
CA ILE A 495 -26.10 13.78 -12.67
C ILE A 495 -25.78 14.10 -14.13
N LYS A 496 -26.19 15.30 -14.57
CA LYS A 496 -26.00 15.85 -15.92
C LYS A 496 -25.41 17.25 -15.81
N THR A 497 -24.75 17.74 -16.87
CA THR A 497 -24.13 19.08 -16.89
C THR A 497 -25.09 20.20 -16.46
N LYS A 498 -26.34 20.17 -16.96
CA LYS A 498 -27.38 21.16 -16.60
C LYS A 498 -27.72 21.15 -15.11
N SER A 499 -27.79 19.96 -14.50
CA SER A 499 -28.12 19.80 -13.07
C SER A 499 -26.91 19.97 -12.15
N CYS A 500 -25.70 19.79 -12.68
CA CYS A 500 -24.45 19.84 -11.94
C CYS A 500 -23.44 20.81 -12.59
N PRO A 501 -23.78 22.11 -12.72
CA PRO A 501 -23.01 23.05 -13.55
C PRO A 501 -21.59 23.32 -13.04
N LYS A 502 -21.30 23.02 -11.77
CA LYS A 502 -19.95 23.19 -11.17
C LYS A 502 -19.04 22.00 -11.39
N LEU A 503 -19.58 20.87 -11.88
CA LEU A 503 -18.78 19.75 -12.37
C LEU A 503 -18.22 20.11 -13.75
N SER A 504 -17.04 20.76 -13.75
CA SER A 504 -16.38 21.27 -14.95
C SER A 504 -16.10 20.17 -15.99
N SER A 505 -16.32 20.51 -17.27
CA SER A 505 -15.96 19.69 -18.44
C SER A 505 -14.46 19.34 -18.52
N LYS A 506 -13.60 20.04 -17.76
CA LYS A 506 -12.19 19.68 -17.57
C LYS A 506 -12.02 18.26 -17.01
N TYR A 507 -12.86 17.88 -16.04
CA TYR A 507 -12.76 16.59 -15.34
C TYR A 507 -13.89 15.62 -15.70
N TRP A 508 -15.06 16.15 -16.08
CA TRP A 508 -16.29 15.38 -16.20
C TRP A 508 -16.77 15.29 -17.64
N VAL A 509 -17.31 14.15 -18.02
CA VAL A 509 -17.93 13.90 -19.33
C VAL A 509 -19.20 13.07 -19.15
N TYR A 510 -20.25 13.37 -19.90
CA TYR A 510 -21.47 12.56 -19.85
C TYR A 510 -21.21 11.19 -20.50
N SER A 511 -21.58 10.12 -19.81
CA SER A 511 -21.54 8.76 -20.34
C SER A 511 -22.94 8.30 -20.70
N SER A 512 -23.18 8.02 -21.98
CA SER A 512 -24.43 7.40 -22.45
C SER A 512 -24.62 6.00 -21.87
N LYS A 513 -23.52 5.24 -21.70
CA LYS A 513 -23.51 3.90 -21.07
C LYS A 513 -24.04 3.96 -19.64
N HIS A 514 -23.50 4.87 -18.84
CA HIS A 514 -23.80 4.97 -17.40
C HIS A 514 -24.95 5.95 -17.07
N LYS A 515 -25.45 6.68 -18.08
CA LYS A 515 -26.49 7.71 -18.01
C LYS A 515 -26.21 8.84 -16.99
N ARG A 516 -24.92 9.16 -16.77
CA ARG A 516 -24.44 10.18 -15.81
C ARG A 516 -23.09 10.75 -16.21
N LEU A 517 -22.68 11.86 -15.59
CA LEU A 517 -21.30 12.36 -15.67
C LEU A 517 -20.32 11.36 -15.03
N VAL A 518 -19.26 11.02 -15.74
CA VAL A 518 -18.13 10.20 -15.27
C VAL A 518 -16.83 10.98 -15.47
N LEU A 519 -15.74 10.51 -14.89
CA LEU A 519 -14.44 11.16 -15.00
C LEU A 519 -13.82 10.91 -16.38
N LYS A 520 -13.33 11.98 -17.03
CA LYS A 520 -12.72 11.94 -18.36
C LYS A 520 -11.39 11.17 -18.39
N ASN A 521 -10.55 11.42 -17.38
CA ASN A 521 -9.18 10.86 -17.27
C ASN A 521 -9.09 9.62 -16.38
N ASN A 522 -10.22 9.19 -15.81
CA ASN A 522 -10.36 7.97 -15.01
C ASN A 522 -11.72 7.34 -15.30
N LYS A 523 -11.89 6.89 -16.54
CA LYS A 523 -13.19 6.42 -17.04
C LYS A 523 -13.65 5.19 -16.26
N GLU A 524 -14.92 5.22 -15.87
CA GLU A 524 -15.60 4.02 -15.39
C GLU A 524 -15.55 2.94 -16.48
N LYS A 525 -15.09 1.75 -16.11
CA LYS A 525 -14.95 0.61 -17.04
C LYS A 525 -16.24 -0.18 -17.12
#